data_AF-A0A0Q8UHR7-F1
#
_entry.id   AF-A0A0Q8UHR7-F1
#
_cell.length_a   1.000
_cell.length_b   1.000
_cell.length_c   1.000
_cell.angle_alpha   90.00
_cell.angle_beta   90.00
_cell.angle_gamma   90.00
#
_symmetry.space_group_name_H-M   'P 1'
#
loop_
_entity.id
_entity.type
_entity.pdbx_description
1 polymer ?
#
loop_
_entity_poly.entity_id
_entity_poly.type
_entity_poly.pdbx_seq_one_letter_code
_entity_poly.pdbx_strand_id
1 'polypeptide(L)'
;MFYGKEMAHWADCTIVDLSKGGARLQISAIYPLPSRFVVLQLLGGIVYDVRVRWRRGDMTGVSFDAQTQIETNSEERLVGIQKAWEALRAA
;
A
#
# COMPACT_ATOMS: atom_id res chain seq x y z
N MET A 1 -9.28 -8.61 -7.79
CA MET A 1 -10.35 -9.06 -6.87
C MET A 1 -10.17 -8.29 -5.58
N PHE A 2 -11.18 -7.54 -5.12
CA PHE A 2 -11.10 -6.72 -3.91
C PHE A 2 -11.39 -7.59 -2.67
N TYR A 3 -10.50 -7.60 -1.68
CA TYR A 3 -10.64 -8.47 -0.50
C TYR A 3 -11.04 -7.72 0.79
N GLY A 4 -12.31 -7.86 1.23
CA GLY A 4 -12.80 -7.76 2.63
C GLY A 4 -13.61 -6.51 3.06
N LYS A 5 -13.95 -6.39 4.37
CA LYS A 5 -14.61 -5.22 5.01
C LYS A 5 -13.65 -4.52 6.00
N GLU A 6 -13.76 -3.20 6.20
CA GLU A 6 -12.89 -2.35 7.08
C GLU A 6 -11.49 -2.01 6.51
N MET A 7 -11.38 -1.09 5.53
CA MET A 7 -10.17 -0.84 4.68
C MET A 7 -9.87 -1.91 3.63
N ALA A 8 -10.77 -2.86 3.49
CA ALA A 8 -10.47 -4.14 2.86
C ALA A 8 -10.87 -4.16 1.38
N HIS A 9 -10.23 -3.27 0.63
CA HIS A 9 -10.16 -3.35 -0.82
C HIS A 9 -8.69 -3.33 -1.20
N TRP A 10 -8.10 -4.51 -1.25
CA TRP A 10 -6.78 -4.71 -1.79
C TRP A 10 -6.83 -4.63 -3.32
N ALA A 11 -5.85 -3.92 -3.88
CA ALA A 11 -5.62 -3.88 -5.32
C ALA A 11 -4.13 -4.11 -5.54
N ASP A 12 -3.81 -5.00 -6.48
CA ASP A 12 -2.44 -5.20 -6.89
C ASP A 12 -1.90 -3.93 -7.54
N CYS A 13 -0.67 -3.58 -7.20
CA CYS A 13 0.04 -2.48 -7.80
C CYS A 13 1.53 -2.80 -7.92
N THR A 14 2.19 -2.07 -8.80
CA THR A 14 3.66 -2.11 -8.94
C THR A 14 4.23 -0.80 -8.42
N ILE A 15 5.19 -0.87 -7.50
CA ILE A 15 6.02 0.28 -7.16
C ILE A 15 7.03 0.45 -8.29
N VAL A 16 6.83 1.47 -9.13
CA VAL A 16 7.65 1.72 -10.33
C VAL A 16 8.87 2.57 -10.00
N ASP A 17 8.74 3.44 -9.01
CA ASP A 17 9.83 4.26 -8.50
C ASP A 17 9.63 4.53 -7.01
N LEU A 18 10.73 4.52 -6.24
CA LEU A 18 10.71 4.65 -4.79
C LEU A 18 11.79 5.64 -4.34
N SER A 19 11.37 6.60 -3.53
CA SER A 19 12.25 7.59 -2.90
C SER A 19 12.04 7.62 -1.40
N LYS A 20 12.85 8.41 -0.68
CA LYS A 20 12.65 8.61 0.77
C LYS A 20 11.29 9.22 1.13
N GLY A 21 10.71 10.06 0.26
CA GLY A 21 9.52 10.86 0.56
C GLY A 21 8.24 10.45 -0.17
N GLY A 22 8.32 9.47 -1.06
CA GLY A 22 7.19 9.08 -1.88
C GLY A 22 7.52 8.00 -2.89
N ALA A 23 6.48 7.57 -3.61
CA ALA A 23 6.58 6.55 -4.64
C ALA A 23 5.73 6.88 -5.86
N ARG A 24 6.10 6.30 -6.99
CA ARG A 24 5.25 6.20 -8.16
C ARG A 24 4.71 4.77 -8.25
N LEU A 25 3.39 4.66 -8.29
CA LEU A 25 2.66 3.40 -8.35
C LEU A 25 2.05 3.23 -9.74
N GLN A 26 2.11 2.02 -10.28
CA GLN A 26 1.26 1.58 -11.37
C GLN A 26 0.13 0.74 -10.78
N ILE A 27 -1.09 1.23 -10.93
CA ILE A 27 -2.31 0.62 -10.41
C ILE A 27 -3.45 1.00 -11.34
N SER A 28 -4.23 -0.01 -11.77
CA SER A 28 -5.26 0.19 -12.78
C SER A 28 -6.19 1.37 -12.47
N ALA A 29 -6.48 2.18 -13.48
CA ALA A 29 -7.36 3.33 -13.41
C ALA A 29 -8.79 2.97 -13.02
N ILE A 30 -9.19 1.70 -13.22
CA ILE A 30 -10.52 1.18 -12.85
C ILE A 30 -10.75 1.19 -11.34
N TYR A 31 -9.67 1.18 -10.55
CA TYR A 31 -9.76 1.22 -9.10
C TYR A 31 -9.96 2.66 -8.63
N PRO A 32 -11.08 2.99 -7.95
CA PRO A 32 -11.23 4.28 -7.30
C PRO A 32 -10.25 4.35 -6.13
N LEU A 33 -9.26 5.23 -6.21
CA LEU A 33 -8.30 5.44 -5.13
C LEU A 33 -8.74 6.57 -4.20
N PRO A 34 -8.81 6.33 -2.88
CA PRO A 34 -9.00 7.41 -1.92
C PRO A 34 -7.77 8.32 -1.89
N SER A 35 -7.94 9.55 -1.37
CA SER A 35 -6.83 10.50 -1.25
C SER A 35 -5.73 10.06 -0.27
N ARG A 36 -6.07 9.15 0.66
CA ARG A 36 -5.14 8.51 1.59
C ARG A 36 -5.41 7.01 1.64
N PHE A 37 -4.35 6.21 1.62
CA PHE A 37 -4.41 4.75 1.74
C PHE A 37 -3.06 4.22 2.19
N VAL A 38 -2.96 2.90 2.25
CA VAL A 38 -1.75 2.19 2.65
C VAL A 38 -1.15 1.44 1.47
N VAL A 39 0.17 1.52 1.31
CA VAL A 39 0.91 0.67 0.37
C VAL A 39 1.72 -0.35 1.16
N LEU A 40 1.51 -1.63 0.84
CA LEU A 40 2.30 -2.73 1.39
C LEU A 40 3.39 -3.13 0.39
N GLN A 41 4.66 -2.94 0.75
CA GLN A 41 5.78 -3.46 -0.02
C GLN A 41 6.15 -4.87 0.47
N LEU A 42 5.76 -5.89 -0.30
CA LEU A 42 5.90 -7.30 0.08
C LEU A 42 7.33 -7.72 0.41
N LEU A 43 8.30 -7.40 -0.45
CA LEU A 43 9.70 -7.84 -0.30
C LEU A 43 10.40 -7.25 0.93
N GLY A 44 9.98 -6.07 1.38
CA GLY A 44 10.58 -5.38 2.52
C GLY A 44 9.80 -5.48 3.82
N GLY A 45 8.54 -5.95 3.76
CA GLY A 45 7.63 -5.90 4.91
C GLY A 45 7.36 -4.47 5.39
N ILE A 46 7.40 -3.49 4.48
CA ILE A 46 7.21 -2.07 4.82
C ILE A 46 5.78 -1.66 4.46
N VAL A 47 5.15 -0.96 5.39
CA VAL A 47 3.86 -0.30 5.24
C VAL A 47 4.09 1.20 5.11
N TYR A 48 3.59 1.78 4.02
CA TYR A 48 3.60 3.21 3.82
C TYR A 48 2.19 3.76 3.98
N ASP A 49 1.98 4.66 4.94
CA ASP A 49 0.79 5.50 4.94
C ASP A 49 1.00 6.61 3.91
N VAL A 50 0.15 6.67 2.88
CA VAL A 50 0.40 7.52 1.71
C VAL A 50 -0.73 8.49 1.43
N ARG A 51 -0.38 9.61 0.80
CA ARG A 51 -1.31 10.58 0.23
C ARG A 51 -1.11 10.70 -1.27
N VAL A 52 -2.20 10.68 -2.04
CA VAL A 52 -2.15 10.94 -3.49
C VAL A 52 -1.71 12.37 -3.77
N ARG A 53 -0.69 12.53 -4.62
CA ARG A 53 -0.20 13.84 -5.12
C ARG A 53 -0.68 14.11 -6.54
N TRP A 54 -0.76 13.07 -7.36
CA TRP A 54 -1.30 13.13 -8.70
C TRP A 54 -1.72 11.74 -9.17
N ARG A 55 -2.65 11.69 -10.13
CA ARG A 55 -3.07 10.46 -10.81
C ARG A 55 -3.29 10.76 -12.29
N ARG A 56 -2.76 9.92 -13.17
CA ARG A 56 -2.87 10.02 -14.64
C ARG A 56 -2.92 8.62 -15.24
N GLY A 57 -4.09 8.20 -15.72
CA GLY A 57 -4.30 6.81 -16.15
C GLY A 57 -3.97 5.83 -15.01
N ASP A 58 -3.19 4.80 -15.33
CA ASP A 58 -2.76 3.78 -14.38
C ASP A 58 -1.61 4.23 -13.46
N MET A 59 -1.10 5.46 -13.64
CA MET A 59 0.03 5.96 -12.87
C MET A 59 -0.45 6.89 -11.76
N THR A 60 0.05 6.65 -10.54
CA THR A 60 -0.27 7.45 -9.35
C THR A 60 1.00 7.81 -8.62
N GLY A 61 1.21 9.10 -8.37
CA GLY A 61 2.27 9.57 -7.48
C GLY A 61 1.73 9.80 -6.09
N VAL A 62 2.46 9.31 -5.09
CA VAL A 62 2.11 9.43 -3.69
C VAL A 62 3.26 10.00 -2.86
N SER A 63 2.94 10.72 -1.80
CA SER A 63 3.89 11.10 -0.74
C SER A 63 3.66 10.25 0.50
N PHE A 64 4.70 10.03 1.29
CA PHE A 64 4.63 9.27 2.53
C PHE A 64 4.31 10.19 3.70
N ASP A 65 3.23 9.87 4.42
CA ASP A 65 2.89 10.50 5.70
C ASP A 65 3.59 9.74 6.85
N ALA A 66 3.73 8.41 6.74
CA ALA A 66 4.50 7.56 7.67
C ALA A 66 5.03 6.28 7.01
N GLN A 67 6.01 5.63 7.65
CA GLN A 67 6.56 4.34 7.24
C GLN A 67 6.71 3.43 8.46
N THR A 68 6.24 2.20 8.34
CA THR A 68 6.23 1.24 9.43
C THR A 68 6.72 -0.13 8.98
N GLN A 69 7.68 -0.70 9.71
CA GLN A 69 8.14 -2.08 9.50
C GLN A 69 7.15 -3.04 10.15
N ILE A 70 6.58 -3.98 9.39
CA ILE A 70 5.55 -4.91 9.89
C ILE A 70 6.11 -5.82 10.97
N GLU A 71 7.31 -6.37 10.76
CA GLU A 71 7.88 -7.40 11.63
C GLU A 71 8.15 -6.92 13.06
N THR A 72 8.40 -5.63 13.25
CA THR A 72 8.85 -5.06 14.52
C THR A 72 7.83 -4.14 15.18
N ASN A 73 6.67 -3.92 14.55
CA ASN A 73 5.67 -2.98 15.01
C ASN A 73 4.45 -3.70 15.62
N SER A 74 3.93 -3.16 16.72
CA SER A 74 2.81 -3.73 17.49
C SER A 74 1.53 -2.90 17.41
N GLU A 75 1.40 -2.00 16.44
CA GLU A 75 0.20 -1.19 16.23
C GLU A 75 -0.99 -2.08 15.83
N GLU A 76 -2.08 -2.00 16.61
CA GLU A 76 -3.30 -2.79 16.39
C GLU A 76 -3.89 -2.61 14.98
N ARG A 77 -3.77 -1.40 14.41
CA ARG A 77 -4.25 -1.07 13.05
C ARG A 77 -3.57 -1.92 11.97
N LEU A 78 -2.36 -2.40 12.20
CA LEU A 78 -1.58 -3.15 11.21
C LEU A 78 -1.84 -4.66 11.25
N VAL A 79 -2.58 -5.17 12.24
CA VAL A 79 -2.84 -6.61 12.38
C VAL A 79 -3.47 -7.22 11.12
N GLY A 80 -4.40 -6.51 10.48
CA GLY A 80 -5.01 -6.97 9.22
C GLY A 80 -4.02 -7.01 8.06
N ILE A 81 -3.10 -6.03 8.00
CA ILE A 81 -2.07 -5.91 6.97
C ILE A 81 -0.97 -6.96 7.17
N GLN A 82 -0.57 -7.20 8.42
CA GLN A 82 0.38 -8.23 8.78
C GLN A 82 -0.10 -9.62 8.36
N LYS A 83 -1.36 -9.95 8.68
CA LYS A 83 -1.96 -11.23 8.25
C LYS A 83 -1.99 -11.38 6.72
N ALA A 84 -2.34 -10.30 6.00
CA ALA A 84 -2.33 -10.32 4.53
C ALA A 84 -0.91 -10.52 3.98
N TRP A 85 0.09 -9.84 4.55
CA TRP A 85 1.49 -9.97 4.17
C TRP A 85 2.04 -11.38 4.43
N GLU A 86 1.76 -11.96 5.58
CA GLU A 86 2.14 -13.34 5.92
C GLU A 86 1.55 -14.34 4.93
N ALA A 87 0.28 -14.19 4.58
CA ALA A 87 -0.40 -15.04 3.60
C ALA A 87 0.20 -14.90 2.19
N LEU A 88 0.51 -13.67 1.75
CA LEU A 88 1.08 -13.41 0.43
C LEU A 88 2.55 -13.84 0.31
N ARG A 89 3.31 -13.88 1.42
CA ARG A 89 4.70 -14.36 1.43
C ARG A 89 4.80 -15.89 1.38
N ALA A 90 3.76 -16.59 1.82
CA ALA A 90 3.70 -18.05 1.81
C ALA A 90 3.17 -18.65 0.49
N ALA A 91 2.72 -17.81 -0.44
CA ALA A 91 2.23 -18.19 -1.77
C ALA A 91 3.35 -18.13 -2.82
#